data_AF-A0A257D8N0-F1
#
_entry.id   AF-A0A257D8N0-F1
#
_cell.length_a   1.000
_cell.length_b   1.000
_cell.length_c   1.000
_cell.angle_alpha   90.00
_cell.angle_beta   90.00
_cell.angle_gamma   90.00
#
_symmetry.space_group_name_H-M   'P 1'
#
loop_
_entity.id
_entity.type
_entity.pdbx_description
1 polymer ?
#
loop_
_entity_poly.entity_id
_entity_poly.type
_entity_poly.pdbx_seq_one_letter_code
_entity_poly.pdbx_strand_id
1 'polypeptide(L)'
;MRLERINPGYMRRRLPVIAYEDIGAGNESYCLRVTQRASRAFDWEPPETAVAEAVAALAGSLKSRTCCDFACLLEFDPACRAFKVTLQGRSEDELLALALDKEASWLDRACALELMCAKRGRPNAQMLAALSKVSEAFQLSMEGCVLFVGHKSDDRLMPLTLPLAMEVSRVEQRQIVDSAGLPGSDAWVNGVPLCALDMHSSMGRKMLKVFCRSSSEIRRFARDCRPEVDVASAVSLALFHLDSGHMKQQIVTSASEELRERYETMELARCGINAAQRIQLYAAITADVDRLNEVRESMIWQEA
;
A
#
# COMPACT_ATOMS: atom_id res chain seq x y z
N MET A 1 22.29 0.47 -13.59
CA MET A 1 22.23 -1.02 -13.73
C MET A 1 20.76 -1.42 -13.73
N ARG A 2 20.24 -2.10 -14.77
CA ARG A 2 18.79 -2.41 -14.87
C ARG A 2 18.44 -3.65 -14.05
N LEU A 3 17.43 -3.55 -13.18
CA LEU A 3 17.02 -4.62 -12.25
C LEU A 3 16.66 -5.94 -12.95
N GLU A 4 16.06 -5.90 -14.15
CA GLU A 4 15.76 -7.12 -14.92
C GLU A 4 17.01 -7.88 -15.36
N ARG A 5 18.15 -7.20 -15.57
CA ARG A 5 19.40 -7.87 -15.96
C ARG A 5 20.03 -8.63 -14.80
N ILE A 6 19.68 -8.26 -13.57
CA ILE A 6 20.13 -8.93 -12.34
C ILE A 6 19.15 -10.03 -11.94
N ASN A 7 17.84 -9.80 -12.15
CA ASN A 7 16.79 -10.76 -11.83
C ASN A 7 15.64 -10.68 -12.86
N PRO A 8 15.75 -11.45 -13.97
CA PRO A 8 14.77 -11.42 -15.07
C PRO A 8 13.32 -11.72 -14.64
N GLY A 9 13.14 -12.43 -13.52
CA GLY A 9 11.81 -12.74 -12.98
C GLY A 9 11.26 -11.71 -11.97
N TYR A 10 12.05 -10.72 -11.56
CA TYR A 10 11.65 -9.77 -10.50
C TYR A 10 10.44 -8.94 -10.90
N MET A 11 10.50 -8.28 -12.06
CA MET A 11 9.41 -7.41 -12.52
C MET A 11 8.15 -8.20 -12.81
N ARG A 12 8.26 -9.42 -13.35
CA ARG A 12 7.12 -10.33 -13.50
C ARG A 12 6.38 -10.59 -12.18
N ARG A 13 7.11 -10.71 -11.07
CA ARG A 13 6.50 -10.91 -9.74
C ARG A 13 5.96 -9.62 -9.14
N ARG A 14 6.63 -8.49 -9.34
CA ARG A 14 6.27 -7.21 -8.69
C ARG A 14 5.21 -6.41 -9.42
N LEU A 15 5.15 -6.46 -10.74
CA LEU A 15 4.17 -5.68 -11.51
C LEU A 15 2.72 -5.97 -11.12
N PRO A 16 2.29 -7.23 -10.90
CA PRO A 16 0.95 -7.49 -10.38
C PRO A 16 0.75 -6.88 -9.00
N VAL A 17 1.71 -7.04 -8.09
CA VAL A 17 1.60 -6.49 -6.73
C VAL A 17 1.42 -4.98 -6.78
N ILE A 18 2.29 -4.28 -7.53
CA ILE A 18 2.21 -2.82 -7.75
C ILE A 18 0.86 -2.43 -8.36
N ALA A 19 0.33 -3.22 -9.30
CA ALA A 19 -0.96 -2.94 -9.90
C ALA A 19 -2.08 -2.94 -8.84
N TYR A 20 -2.15 -3.95 -7.97
CA TYR A 20 -3.19 -3.97 -6.93
C TYR A 20 -2.91 -2.99 -5.78
N GLU A 21 -1.64 -2.78 -5.41
CA GLU A 21 -1.19 -1.94 -4.29
C GLU A 21 -1.40 -0.45 -4.58
N ASP A 22 -0.97 0.01 -5.75
CA ASP A 22 -0.92 1.44 -6.09
C ASP A 22 -2.04 1.87 -7.04
N ILE A 23 -2.58 0.96 -7.85
CA ILE A 23 -3.64 1.28 -8.83
C ILE A 23 -5.00 0.83 -8.29
N GLY A 24 -5.13 -0.44 -7.92
CA GLY A 24 -6.31 -1.01 -7.27
C GLY A 24 -7.62 -0.58 -7.95
N ALA A 25 -8.50 0.08 -7.18
CA ALA A 25 -9.79 0.56 -7.65
C ALA A 25 -9.71 1.74 -8.64
N GLY A 26 -8.53 2.36 -8.78
CA GLY A 26 -8.27 3.40 -9.77
C GLY A 26 -8.33 2.90 -11.22
N ASN A 27 -7.97 1.64 -11.47
CA ASN A 27 -8.09 1.00 -12.78
C ASN A 27 -8.07 -0.53 -12.71
N GLU A 28 -9.21 -1.12 -12.33
CA GLU A 28 -9.41 -2.58 -12.24
C GLU A 28 -8.99 -3.30 -13.52
N SER A 29 -9.42 -2.78 -14.69
CA SER A 29 -9.14 -3.40 -15.99
C SER A 29 -7.64 -3.51 -16.29
N TYR A 30 -6.84 -2.57 -15.78
CA TYR A 30 -5.41 -2.57 -15.96
C TYR A 30 -4.71 -3.51 -14.96
N CYS A 31 -5.20 -3.59 -13.73
CA CYS A 31 -4.76 -4.59 -12.75
C CYS A 31 -4.92 -6.02 -13.30
N LEU A 32 -6.09 -6.31 -13.89
CA LEU A 32 -6.36 -7.56 -14.59
C LEU A 32 -5.35 -7.80 -15.73
N ARG A 33 -5.15 -6.82 -16.60
CA ARG A 33 -4.25 -6.92 -17.76
C ARG A 33 -2.80 -7.21 -17.37
N VAL A 34 -2.28 -6.50 -16.36
CA VAL A 34 -0.92 -6.71 -15.86
C VAL A 34 -0.78 -8.10 -15.26
N THR A 35 -1.79 -8.56 -14.52
CA THR A 35 -1.79 -9.90 -13.89
C THR A 35 -1.87 -11.02 -14.91
N GLN A 36 -2.72 -10.88 -15.93
CA GLN A 36 -2.79 -11.81 -17.07
C GLN A 36 -1.41 -11.95 -17.71
N ARG A 37 -0.77 -10.83 -18.05
CA ARG A 37 0.56 -10.83 -18.68
C ARG A 37 1.64 -11.44 -17.77
N ALA A 38 1.60 -11.15 -16.48
CA ALA A 38 2.57 -11.68 -15.52
C ALA A 38 2.36 -13.17 -15.16
N SER A 39 1.16 -13.73 -15.38
CA SER A 39 0.83 -15.11 -15.04
C SER A 39 1.74 -16.11 -15.78
N ARG A 40 2.09 -17.21 -15.09
CA ARG A 40 2.85 -18.35 -15.68
C ARG A 40 2.08 -19.13 -16.72
N ALA A 41 0.77 -18.94 -16.80
CA ALA A 41 -0.05 -19.51 -17.87
C ALA A 41 0.32 -18.97 -19.26
N PHE A 42 0.95 -17.79 -19.30
CA PHE A 42 1.52 -17.21 -20.50
C PHE A 42 3.03 -17.37 -20.38
N ASP A 43 3.66 -18.08 -21.31
CA ASP A 43 5.12 -18.28 -21.38
C ASP A 43 5.79 -16.97 -21.85
N TRP A 44 5.55 -15.91 -21.09
CA TRP A 44 5.90 -14.56 -21.43
C TRP A 44 7.19 -14.18 -20.71
N GLU A 45 8.27 -14.14 -21.49
CA GLU A 45 9.43 -13.30 -21.20
C GLU A 45 9.19 -11.96 -21.90
N PRO A 46 8.69 -10.93 -21.18
CA PRO A 46 8.47 -9.65 -21.81
C PRO A 46 9.82 -9.09 -22.32
N PRO A 47 9.89 -8.60 -23.57
CA PRO A 47 11.01 -7.76 -23.96
C PRO A 47 11.09 -6.54 -23.02
N GLU A 48 12.28 -5.97 -22.84
CA GLU A 48 12.48 -4.79 -21.96
C GLU A 48 11.48 -3.66 -22.27
N THR A 49 11.10 -3.50 -23.55
CA THR A 49 10.10 -2.51 -24.00
C THR A 49 8.71 -2.75 -23.40
N ALA A 50 8.27 -4.01 -23.29
CA ALA A 50 6.96 -4.33 -22.73
C ALA A 50 6.89 -4.09 -21.22
N VAL A 51 8.01 -4.29 -20.50
CA VAL A 51 8.10 -3.90 -19.09
C VAL A 51 8.07 -2.39 -18.94
N ALA A 52 8.85 -1.67 -19.76
CA ALA A 52 8.86 -0.21 -19.75
C ALA A 52 7.47 0.38 -20.05
N GLU A 53 6.75 -0.16 -21.04
CA GLU A 53 5.37 0.21 -21.35
C GLU A 53 4.41 -0.07 -20.18
N ALA A 54 4.55 -1.24 -19.52
CA ALA A 54 3.74 -1.56 -18.35
C ALA A 54 4.00 -0.59 -17.19
N VAL A 55 5.27 -0.28 -16.91
CA VAL A 55 5.65 0.70 -15.88
C VAL A 55 5.13 2.09 -16.22
N ALA A 56 5.27 2.54 -17.47
CA ALA A 56 4.78 3.85 -17.89
C ALA A 56 3.24 3.95 -17.76
N ALA A 57 2.52 2.90 -18.14
CA ALA A 57 1.07 2.88 -18.01
C ALA A 57 0.60 2.71 -16.54
N LEU A 58 1.32 1.97 -15.69
CA LEU A 58 1.09 1.98 -14.25
C LEU A 58 1.30 3.40 -13.69
N ALA A 59 2.41 4.05 -14.02
CA ALA A 59 2.74 5.40 -13.55
C ALA A 59 1.69 6.44 -13.96
N GLY A 60 1.17 6.34 -15.18
CA GLY A 60 0.11 7.22 -15.70
C GLY A 60 -1.33 6.85 -15.31
N SER A 61 -1.55 5.73 -14.63
CA SER A 61 -2.89 5.30 -14.21
C SER A 61 -3.39 6.08 -12.99
N LEU A 62 -4.71 6.23 -12.90
CA LEU A 62 -5.38 6.73 -11.70
C LEU A 62 -5.12 5.78 -10.53
N LYS A 63 -4.74 6.35 -9.38
CA LYS A 63 -4.20 5.62 -8.23
C LYS A 63 -5.27 5.39 -7.17
N SER A 64 -5.18 4.27 -6.45
CA SER A 64 -6.00 3.99 -5.27
C SER A 64 -5.30 2.97 -4.39
N ARG A 65 -4.96 3.37 -3.17
CA ARG A 65 -4.32 2.52 -2.16
C ARG A 65 -5.30 1.82 -1.23
N THR A 66 -6.60 2.08 -1.37
CA THR A 66 -7.66 1.53 -0.50
C THR A 66 -7.56 0.01 -0.34
N CYS A 67 -7.20 -0.69 -1.41
CA CYS A 67 -6.96 -2.14 -1.42
C CYS A 67 -5.80 -2.54 -0.50
N CYS A 68 -4.67 -1.84 -0.61
CA CYS A 68 -3.49 -2.00 0.25
C CYS A 68 -3.82 -1.68 1.71
N ASP A 69 -4.50 -0.57 1.97
CA ASP A 69 -4.86 -0.16 3.32
C ASP A 69 -5.74 -1.22 4.00
N PHE A 70 -6.73 -1.78 3.29
CA PHE A 70 -7.51 -2.92 3.79
C PHE A 70 -6.63 -4.12 4.11
N ALA A 71 -5.78 -4.56 3.17
CA ALA A 71 -4.93 -5.72 3.35
C ALA A 71 -3.99 -5.56 4.55
N CYS A 72 -3.36 -4.39 4.70
CA CYS A 72 -2.49 -4.08 5.83
C CYS A 72 -3.26 -4.04 7.15
N LEU A 73 -4.44 -3.41 7.20
CA LEU A 73 -5.26 -3.38 8.41
C LEU A 73 -5.76 -4.77 8.81
N LEU A 74 -6.16 -5.61 7.86
CA LEU A 74 -6.58 -6.98 8.14
C LEU A 74 -5.47 -7.83 8.76
N GLU A 75 -4.24 -7.65 8.29
CA GLU A 75 -3.08 -8.41 8.75
C GLU A 75 -2.57 -7.90 10.12
N PHE A 76 -2.49 -6.58 10.27
CA PHE A 76 -1.72 -5.96 11.36
C PHE A 76 -2.56 -5.26 12.43
N ASP A 77 -3.81 -4.86 12.17
CA ASP A 77 -4.64 -4.15 13.16
C ASP A 77 -5.11 -5.11 14.26
N PRO A 78 -4.77 -4.85 15.54
CA PRO A 78 -5.25 -5.66 16.66
C PRO A 78 -6.78 -5.76 16.76
N ALA A 79 -7.51 -4.72 16.37
CA ALA A 79 -8.97 -4.71 16.38
C ALA A 79 -9.55 -5.67 15.32
N CYS A 80 -8.99 -5.68 14.10
CA CYS A 80 -9.38 -6.65 13.07
C CYS A 80 -9.10 -8.07 13.54
N ARG A 81 -7.95 -8.32 14.19
CA ARG A 81 -7.64 -9.63 14.77
C ARG A 81 -8.64 -10.05 15.84
N ALA A 82 -8.96 -9.15 16.78
CA ALA A 82 -9.92 -9.42 17.84
C ALA A 82 -11.33 -9.68 17.27
N PHE A 83 -11.74 -8.90 16.28
CA PHE A 83 -13.04 -9.07 15.62
C PHE A 83 -13.11 -10.40 14.86
N LYS A 84 -12.06 -10.79 14.12
CA LYS A 84 -11.98 -12.11 13.46
C LYS A 84 -12.17 -13.28 14.43
N VAL A 85 -11.77 -13.15 15.71
CA VAL A 85 -12.02 -14.18 16.73
C VAL A 85 -13.52 -14.31 17.04
N THR A 86 -14.29 -13.21 17.07
CA THR A 86 -15.74 -13.26 17.34
C THR A 86 -16.55 -13.84 16.18
N LEU A 87 -15.96 -13.87 14.98
CA LEU A 87 -16.53 -14.47 13.79
C LEU A 87 -16.21 -15.96 13.65
N GLN A 88 -15.33 -16.51 14.50
CA GLN A 88 -15.00 -17.95 14.45
C GLN A 88 -16.23 -18.81 14.73
N GLY A 89 -16.43 -19.84 13.91
CA GLY A 89 -17.56 -20.76 14.03
C GLY A 89 -18.84 -20.31 13.32
N ARG A 90 -18.89 -19.08 12.79
CA ARG A 90 -19.97 -18.67 11.89
C ARG A 90 -19.93 -19.46 10.59
N SER A 91 -21.11 -19.72 10.03
CA SER A 91 -21.29 -20.34 8.73
C SER A 91 -20.85 -19.40 7.60
N GLU A 92 -20.59 -19.98 6.42
CA GLU A 92 -20.23 -19.21 5.22
C GLU A 92 -21.32 -18.22 4.81
N ASP A 93 -22.60 -18.57 5.00
CA ASP A 93 -23.72 -17.69 4.67
C ASP A 93 -23.80 -16.50 5.65
N GLU A 94 -23.50 -16.70 6.94
CA GLU A 94 -23.42 -15.61 7.92
C GLU A 94 -22.24 -14.67 7.64
N LEU A 95 -21.08 -15.21 7.24
CA LEU A 95 -19.94 -14.40 6.86
C LEU A 95 -20.20 -13.63 5.56
N LEU A 96 -20.86 -14.25 4.58
CA LEU A 96 -21.27 -13.58 3.35
C LEU A 96 -22.28 -12.47 3.64
N ALA A 97 -23.27 -12.73 4.49
CA ALA A 97 -24.24 -11.73 4.89
C ALA A 97 -23.55 -10.52 5.53
N LEU A 98 -22.58 -10.74 6.42
CA LEU A 98 -21.80 -9.67 7.03
C LEU A 98 -20.94 -8.91 5.99
N ALA A 99 -20.29 -9.61 5.06
CA ALA A 99 -19.49 -8.97 4.00
C ALA A 99 -20.34 -8.07 3.08
N LEU A 100 -21.61 -8.40 2.90
CA LEU A 100 -22.57 -7.67 2.06
C LEU A 100 -23.39 -6.62 2.84
N ASP A 101 -23.30 -6.61 4.17
CA ASP A 101 -24.06 -5.68 5.00
C ASP A 101 -23.52 -4.26 4.85
N LYS A 102 -24.36 -3.35 4.33
CA LYS A 102 -24.00 -1.94 4.09
C LYS A 102 -23.98 -1.10 5.37
N GLU A 103 -24.61 -1.58 6.43
CA GLU A 103 -24.61 -0.91 7.73
C GLU A 103 -23.40 -1.33 8.59
N ALA A 104 -22.72 -2.42 8.21
CA ALA A 104 -21.49 -2.85 8.86
C ALA A 104 -20.30 -1.98 8.46
N SER A 105 -19.33 -1.84 9.37
CA SER A 105 -18.12 -1.09 9.05
C SER A 105 -17.32 -1.77 7.93
N TRP A 106 -16.60 -0.98 7.13
CA TRP A 106 -15.76 -1.50 6.05
C TRP A 106 -14.79 -2.59 6.50
N LEU A 107 -14.22 -2.46 7.70
CA LEU A 107 -13.27 -3.43 8.24
C LEU A 107 -13.96 -4.70 8.76
N ASP A 108 -15.18 -4.62 9.29
CA ASP A 108 -15.94 -5.81 9.69
C ASP A 108 -16.29 -6.65 8.45
N ARG A 109 -16.72 -5.98 7.38
CA ARG A 109 -16.97 -6.59 6.06
C ARG A 109 -15.71 -7.24 5.49
N ALA A 110 -14.57 -6.54 5.59
CA ALA A 110 -13.27 -7.05 5.14
C ALA A 110 -12.82 -8.28 5.95
N CYS A 111 -13.02 -8.27 7.27
CA CYS A 111 -12.72 -9.41 8.15
C CYS A 111 -13.56 -10.64 7.79
N ALA A 112 -14.85 -10.43 7.48
CA ALA A 112 -15.73 -11.51 7.05
C ALA A 112 -15.27 -12.10 5.70
N LEU A 113 -14.95 -11.26 4.72
CA LEU A 113 -14.41 -11.69 3.42
C LEU A 113 -13.10 -12.47 3.58
N GLU A 114 -12.19 -11.99 4.41
CA GLU A 114 -10.95 -12.69 4.70
C GLU A 114 -11.26 -14.07 5.27
N LEU A 115 -12.10 -14.20 6.30
CA LEU A 115 -12.40 -15.51 6.90
C LEU A 115 -13.07 -16.48 5.93
N MET A 116 -13.92 -16.00 5.02
CA MET A 116 -14.50 -16.83 3.96
C MET A 116 -13.43 -17.37 2.99
N CYS A 117 -12.41 -16.56 2.71
CA CYS A 117 -11.42 -16.86 1.68
C CYS A 117 -10.09 -17.40 2.22
N ALA A 118 -9.78 -17.21 3.50
CA ALA A 118 -8.47 -17.42 4.13
C ALA A 118 -8.20 -18.88 4.55
N LYS A 119 -8.83 -19.86 3.89
CA LYS A 119 -8.36 -21.25 4.02
C LYS A 119 -6.96 -21.33 3.43
N ARG A 120 -5.94 -21.35 4.32
CA ARG A 120 -4.51 -21.43 3.99
C ARG A 120 -4.27 -22.54 2.96
N GLY A 121 -3.94 -22.17 1.72
CA GLY A 121 -3.71 -23.14 0.65
C GLY A 121 -4.00 -22.60 -0.75
N ARG A 122 -3.77 -23.40 -1.78
CA ARG A 122 -4.08 -22.98 -3.17
C ARG A 122 -5.55 -22.58 -3.29
N PRO A 123 -5.88 -21.70 -4.24
CA PRO A 123 -7.27 -21.42 -4.56
C PRO A 123 -8.05 -22.70 -4.74
N ASN A 124 -9.18 -22.81 -4.06
CA ASN A 124 -10.08 -23.96 -4.15
C ASN A 124 -11.45 -23.49 -4.66
N ALA A 125 -12.27 -24.45 -5.09
CA ALA A 125 -13.59 -24.16 -5.65
C ALA A 125 -14.47 -23.34 -4.70
N GLN A 126 -14.35 -23.55 -3.40
CA GLN A 126 -15.13 -22.85 -2.38
C GLN A 126 -14.78 -21.36 -2.30
N MET A 127 -13.48 -21.03 -2.24
CA MET A 127 -13.04 -19.63 -2.25
C MET A 127 -13.39 -18.93 -3.57
N LEU A 128 -13.27 -19.63 -4.70
CA LEU A 128 -13.70 -19.09 -6.00
C LEU A 128 -15.21 -18.83 -6.05
N ALA A 129 -16.02 -19.73 -5.46
CA ALA A 129 -17.47 -19.54 -5.35
C ALA A 129 -17.83 -18.37 -4.43
N ALA A 130 -17.14 -18.22 -3.29
CA ALA A 130 -17.29 -17.08 -2.40
C ALA A 130 -16.97 -15.76 -3.11
N LEU A 131 -15.82 -15.70 -3.80
CA LEU A 131 -15.44 -14.55 -4.61
C LEU A 131 -16.42 -14.26 -5.74
N SER A 132 -17.03 -15.29 -6.35
CA SER A 132 -18.09 -15.12 -7.36
C SER A 132 -19.31 -14.44 -6.76
N LYS A 133 -19.83 -14.94 -5.64
CA LYS A 133 -20.98 -14.35 -4.95
C LYS A 133 -20.72 -12.89 -4.57
N VAL A 134 -19.53 -12.60 -4.05
CA VAL A 134 -19.10 -11.24 -3.71
C VAL A 134 -19.02 -10.39 -4.98
N SER A 135 -18.31 -10.84 -6.00
CA SER A 135 -18.17 -10.04 -7.24
C SER A 135 -19.49 -9.83 -7.96
N GLU A 136 -20.41 -10.79 -7.93
CA GLU A 136 -21.78 -10.61 -8.43
C GLU A 136 -22.54 -9.53 -7.64
N ALA A 137 -22.51 -9.62 -6.31
CA ALA A 137 -23.18 -8.63 -5.44
C ALA A 137 -22.60 -7.21 -5.62
N PHE A 138 -21.29 -7.12 -5.85
CA PHE A 138 -20.56 -5.87 -6.07
C PHE A 138 -20.51 -5.43 -7.54
N GLN A 139 -21.02 -6.24 -8.47
CA GLN A 139 -20.95 -6.02 -9.93
C GLN A 139 -19.52 -5.79 -10.43
N LEU A 140 -18.63 -6.78 -10.21
CA LEU A 140 -17.20 -6.73 -10.53
C LEU A 140 -16.79 -7.82 -11.51
N SER A 141 -15.65 -7.61 -12.18
CA SER A 141 -15.08 -8.64 -13.06
C SER A 141 -14.37 -9.71 -12.21
N MET A 142 -14.88 -10.94 -12.27
CA MET A 142 -14.30 -12.07 -11.54
C MET A 142 -12.90 -12.46 -12.03
N GLU A 143 -12.60 -12.21 -13.30
CA GLU A 143 -11.37 -12.66 -13.96
C GLU A 143 -10.11 -12.14 -13.25
N GLY A 144 -10.12 -10.88 -12.81
CA GLY A 144 -8.94 -10.25 -12.18
C GLY A 144 -8.65 -10.88 -10.83
N CYS A 145 -9.67 -10.98 -9.98
CA CYS A 145 -9.56 -11.56 -8.65
C CYS A 145 -9.06 -13.01 -8.71
N VAL A 146 -9.64 -13.82 -9.60
CA VAL A 146 -9.25 -15.23 -9.77
C VAL A 146 -7.80 -15.37 -10.25
N LEU A 147 -7.37 -14.55 -11.21
CA LEU A 147 -6.03 -14.66 -11.77
C LEU A 147 -4.93 -14.29 -10.77
N PHE A 148 -5.12 -13.24 -9.98
CA PHE A 148 -4.12 -12.86 -8.98
C PHE A 148 -4.09 -13.86 -7.83
N VAL A 149 -5.26 -14.31 -7.35
CA VAL A 149 -5.34 -15.33 -6.30
C VAL A 149 -4.74 -16.67 -6.77
N GLY A 150 -4.88 -16.99 -8.06
CA GLY A 150 -4.19 -18.09 -8.75
C GLY A 150 -2.68 -17.89 -8.91
N HIS A 151 -2.21 -16.64 -8.87
CA HIS A 151 -0.79 -16.34 -8.88
C HIS A 151 -0.19 -16.80 -7.54
N LYS A 152 1.00 -17.40 -7.60
CA LYS A 152 1.73 -17.82 -6.39
C LYS A 152 2.36 -16.62 -5.66
N SER A 153 1.61 -15.54 -5.45
CA SER A 153 2.01 -14.51 -4.52
C SER A 153 1.60 -14.96 -3.11
N ASP A 154 2.48 -14.72 -2.14
CA ASP A 154 2.17 -14.90 -0.72
C ASP A 154 1.18 -13.83 -0.24
N ASP A 155 0.95 -12.80 -1.05
CA ASP A 155 0.15 -11.61 -0.72
C ASP A 155 -1.28 -11.71 -1.25
N ARG A 156 -2.08 -12.59 -0.66
CA ARG A 156 -3.44 -12.89 -1.16
C ARG A 156 -4.52 -11.96 -0.65
N LEU A 157 -4.24 -11.13 0.36
CA LEU A 157 -5.22 -10.21 0.92
C LEU A 157 -5.59 -9.11 -0.09
N MET A 158 -4.67 -8.76 -0.99
CA MET A 158 -4.87 -7.72 -1.99
C MET A 158 -6.07 -8.01 -2.94
N PRO A 159 -6.15 -9.13 -3.67
CA PRO A 159 -7.34 -9.41 -4.48
C PRO A 159 -8.63 -9.56 -3.68
N LEU A 160 -8.53 -10.04 -2.44
CA LEU A 160 -9.71 -10.26 -1.59
C LEU A 160 -10.36 -8.94 -1.15
N THR A 161 -9.56 -7.89 -1.04
CA THR A 161 -10.00 -6.56 -0.61
C THR A 161 -10.35 -5.65 -1.79
N LEU A 162 -9.94 -6.01 -3.02
CA LEU A 162 -10.30 -5.25 -4.23
C LEU A 162 -11.82 -5.02 -4.37
N PRO A 163 -12.71 -6.01 -4.12
CA PRO A 163 -14.15 -5.76 -4.20
C PRO A 163 -14.65 -4.64 -3.29
N LEU A 164 -14.19 -4.61 -2.04
CA LEU A 164 -14.54 -3.54 -1.10
C LEU A 164 -13.94 -2.21 -1.53
N ALA A 165 -12.69 -2.19 -1.98
CA ALA A 165 -12.06 -0.97 -2.49
C ALA A 165 -12.82 -0.38 -3.70
N MET A 166 -13.35 -1.25 -4.57
CA MET A 166 -14.18 -0.86 -5.71
C MET A 166 -15.53 -0.31 -5.26
N GLU A 167 -16.19 -0.91 -4.27
CA GLU A 167 -17.44 -0.38 -3.72
C GLU A 167 -17.25 0.97 -3.05
N VAL A 168 -16.22 1.10 -2.20
CA VAL A 168 -15.83 2.38 -1.59
C VAL A 168 -15.70 3.45 -2.67
N SER A 169 -15.01 3.14 -3.77
CA SER A 169 -14.80 4.09 -4.88
C SER A 169 -16.07 4.41 -5.70
N ARG A 170 -17.13 3.61 -5.59
CA ARG A 170 -18.41 3.75 -6.33
C ARG A 170 -19.52 4.39 -5.51
N VAL A 171 -19.63 4.01 -4.23
CA VAL A 171 -20.73 4.40 -3.34
C VAL A 171 -20.45 5.72 -2.65
N GLU A 172 -19.19 5.98 -2.31
CA GLU A 172 -18.81 7.26 -1.71
C GLU A 172 -18.65 8.35 -2.76
N GLN A 173 -18.74 9.60 -2.32
CA GLN A 173 -18.46 10.75 -3.17
C GLN A 173 -16.97 10.76 -3.55
N ARG A 174 -16.65 10.14 -4.68
CA ARG A 174 -15.27 10.10 -5.19
C ARG A 174 -14.79 11.47 -5.61
N GLN A 175 -13.58 11.80 -5.20
CA GLN A 175 -12.81 12.93 -5.71
C GLN A 175 -11.56 12.40 -6.39
N ILE A 176 -11.22 13.00 -7.53
CA ILE A 176 -9.90 12.82 -8.14
C ILE A 176 -9.08 14.02 -7.70
N VAL A 177 -8.07 13.77 -6.87
CA VAL A 177 -7.21 14.83 -6.36
C VAL A 177 -5.82 14.69 -6.97
N ASP A 178 -5.25 15.84 -7.31
CA ASP A 178 -3.82 15.94 -7.58
C ASP A 178 -3.14 16.05 -6.21
N SER A 179 -2.38 15.02 -5.82
CA SER A 179 -1.71 15.00 -4.53
C SER A 179 -0.35 15.69 -4.69
N ALA A 180 -0.29 16.97 -4.33
CA ALA A 180 0.98 17.62 -4.10
C ALA A 180 1.59 16.98 -2.84
N GLY A 181 2.47 15.99 -3.02
CA GLY A 181 3.24 15.42 -1.92
C GLY A 181 4.23 16.45 -1.36
N LEU A 182 5.13 16.00 -0.47
CA LEU A 182 6.29 16.82 -0.10
C LEU A 182 7.01 17.30 -1.37
N PRO A 183 7.58 18.52 -1.38
CA PRO A 183 8.47 18.94 -2.45
C PRO A 183 9.63 17.94 -2.49
N GLY A 184 9.53 17.00 -3.43
CA GLY A 184 10.49 15.93 -3.58
C GLY A 184 11.85 16.54 -3.90
N SER A 185 12.91 15.94 -3.36
CA SER A 185 14.24 16.24 -3.85
C SER A 185 14.28 15.92 -5.34
N ASP A 186 14.60 16.91 -6.17
CA ASP A 186 14.88 16.72 -7.61
C ASP A 186 16.18 15.95 -7.84
N ALA A 187 16.87 15.51 -6.79
CA ALA A 187 18.07 14.72 -6.89
C ALA A 187 17.78 13.23 -7.12
N TRP A 188 18.54 12.67 -8.07
CA TRP A 188 18.50 11.28 -8.51
C TRP A 188 19.90 10.70 -8.48
N VAL A 189 19.99 9.39 -8.22
CA VAL A 189 21.23 8.64 -8.37
C VAL A 189 20.99 7.43 -9.25
N ASN A 190 21.71 7.33 -10.38
CA ASN A 190 21.59 6.23 -11.33
C ASN A 190 20.14 5.95 -11.81
N GLY A 191 19.31 7.00 -11.93
CA GLY A 191 17.90 6.88 -12.35
C GLY A 191 16.95 6.42 -11.24
N VAL A 192 17.36 6.46 -9.98
CA VAL A 192 16.50 6.24 -8.81
C VAL A 192 16.37 7.55 -8.03
N PRO A 193 15.15 7.99 -7.68
CA PRO A 193 14.99 9.19 -6.86
C PRO A 193 15.49 8.91 -5.45
N LEU A 194 16.15 9.89 -4.82
CA LEU A 194 16.79 9.65 -3.52
C LEU A 194 15.83 9.27 -2.41
N CYS A 195 14.61 9.79 -2.43
CA CYS A 195 13.57 9.42 -1.46
C CYS A 195 13.29 7.91 -1.42
N ALA A 196 13.44 7.19 -2.54
CA ALA A 196 13.26 5.74 -2.58
C ALA A 196 14.35 4.96 -1.82
N LEU A 197 15.46 5.61 -1.46
CA LEU A 197 16.59 4.99 -0.77
C LEU A 197 16.47 5.05 0.75
N ASP A 198 15.70 6.01 1.28
CA ASP A 198 15.64 6.38 2.70
C ASP A 198 15.45 5.19 3.63
N MET A 199 14.43 4.37 3.37
CA MET A 199 14.11 3.21 4.19
C MET A 199 14.84 1.93 3.75
N HIS A 200 15.08 1.80 2.44
CA HIS A 200 15.47 0.51 1.84
C HIS A 200 16.98 0.29 1.72
N SER A 201 17.79 1.34 1.84
CA SER A 201 19.26 1.24 1.70
C SER A 201 20.01 1.58 2.98
N SER A 202 21.24 1.08 3.11
CA SER A 202 22.13 1.47 4.22
C SER A 202 22.46 2.96 4.17
N MET A 203 22.67 3.51 2.96
CA MET A 203 22.93 4.92 2.72
C MET A 203 21.75 5.79 3.16
N GLY A 204 20.53 5.47 2.72
CA GLY A 204 19.31 6.18 3.12
C GLY A 204 19.10 6.16 4.63
N ARG A 205 19.32 5.01 5.28
CA ARG A 205 19.25 4.93 6.76
C ARG A 205 20.32 5.79 7.46
N LYS A 206 21.50 6.00 6.85
CA LYS A 206 22.49 6.96 7.37
C LYS A 206 22.00 8.40 7.17
N MET A 207 21.47 8.74 5.99
CA MET A 207 20.89 10.06 5.67
C MET A 207 19.80 10.42 6.69
N LEU A 208 18.86 9.52 6.95
CA LEU A 208 17.80 9.73 7.94
C LEU A 208 18.35 9.99 9.35
N LYS A 209 19.42 9.30 9.77
CA LYS A 209 20.07 9.57 11.05
C LYS A 209 20.70 10.96 11.10
N VAL A 210 21.31 11.41 10.01
CA VAL A 210 21.87 12.77 9.90
C VAL A 210 20.76 13.82 9.91
N PHE A 211 19.66 13.58 9.19
CA PHE A 211 18.47 14.44 9.20
C PHE A 211 17.89 14.56 10.62
N CYS A 212 17.61 13.44 11.30
CA CYS A 212 17.07 13.44 12.67
C CYS A 212 17.97 14.20 13.66
N ARG A 213 19.31 14.16 13.47
CA ARG A 213 20.26 14.88 14.32
C ARG A 213 20.35 16.36 13.99
N SER A 214 20.18 16.75 12.73
CA SER A 214 20.38 18.13 12.27
C SER A 214 19.09 18.96 12.26
N SER A 215 17.92 18.34 12.13
CA SER A 215 16.62 19.01 12.19
C SER A 215 16.25 19.50 13.59
N SER A 216 15.97 20.80 13.77
CA SER A 216 15.47 21.32 15.04
C SER A 216 14.06 20.84 15.36
N GLU A 217 13.22 20.71 14.34
CA GLU A 217 11.83 20.30 14.46
C GLU A 217 11.71 18.84 14.90
N ILE A 218 12.47 17.94 14.25
CA ILE A 218 12.52 16.53 14.66
C ILE A 218 13.14 16.38 16.05
N ARG A 219 14.21 17.15 16.38
CA ARG A 219 14.76 17.15 17.75
C ARG A 219 13.75 17.65 18.78
N ARG A 220 12.88 18.61 18.45
CA ARG A 220 11.82 19.08 19.34
C ARG A 220 10.78 17.98 19.55
N PHE A 221 10.27 17.42 18.45
CA PHE A 221 9.36 16.28 18.49
C PHE A 221 9.90 15.12 19.33
N ALA A 222 11.18 14.77 19.16
CA ALA A 222 11.83 13.70 19.90
C ALA A 222 11.89 13.96 21.43
N ARG A 223 12.04 15.22 21.87
CA ARG A 223 12.04 15.57 23.29
C ARG A 223 10.66 15.45 23.93
N ASP A 224 9.61 15.67 23.13
CA ASP A 224 8.22 15.59 23.59
C ASP A 224 7.70 14.13 23.58
N CYS A 225 8.47 13.21 22.99
CA CYS A 225 8.19 11.78 23.00
C CYS A 225 8.70 11.10 24.28
N ARG A 226 8.14 9.92 24.59
CA ARG A 226 8.66 9.07 25.66
C ARG A 226 10.00 8.44 25.25
N PRO A 227 10.89 8.09 26.21
CA PRO A 227 12.20 7.52 25.91
C PRO A 227 12.18 6.21 25.11
N GLU A 228 11.09 5.44 25.17
CA GLU A 228 10.94 4.16 24.48
C GLU A 228 10.57 4.29 23.00
N VAL A 229 10.24 5.50 22.53
CA VAL A 229 9.87 5.76 21.14
C VAL A 229 11.10 5.67 20.25
N ASP A 230 11.06 4.80 19.23
CA ASP A 230 12.09 4.76 18.19
C ASP A 230 11.81 5.85 17.16
N VAL A 231 12.28 7.07 17.47
CA VAL A 231 12.06 8.26 16.64
C VAL A 231 12.65 8.09 15.23
N ALA A 232 13.79 7.41 15.08
CA ALA A 232 14.40 7.25 13.77
C ALA A 232 13.57 6.33 12.87
N SER A 233 13.08 5.21 13.40
CA SER A 233 12.16 4.33 12.67
C SER A 233 10.81 5.02 12.39
N ALA A 234 10.29 5.78 13.35
CA ALA A 234 9.06 6.58 13.16
C ALA A 234 9.21 7.61 12.03
N VAL A 235 10.31 8.36 12.00
CA VAL A 235 10.62 9.32 10.94
C VAL A 235 10.74 8.61 9.59
N SER A 236 11.40 7.44 9.54
CA SER A 236 11.52 6.67 8.31
C SER A 236 10.16 6.22 7.76
N LEU A 237 9.26 5.74 8.61
CA LEU A 237 7.92 5.32 8.21
C LEU A 237 7.04 6.51 7.81
N ALA A 238 7.08 7.58 8.59
CA ALA A 238 6.36 8.81 8.27
C ALA A 238 6.80 9.40 6.93
N LEU A 239 8.10 9.43 6.65
CA LEU A 239 8.62 9.85 5.34
C LEU A 239 8.15 8.93 4.22
N PHE A 240 8.14 7.62 4.44
CA PHE A 240 7.59 6.70 3.45
C PHE A 240 6.12 6.99 3.15
N HIS A 241 5.28 7.26 4.16
CA HIS A 241 3.88 7.65 3.93
C HIS A 241 3.76 8.97 3.17
N LEU A 242 4.52 9.99 3.59
CA LEU A 242 4.49 11.32 2.97
C LEU A 242 4.99 11.30 1.50
N ASP A 243 6.09 10.58 1.23
CA ASP A 243 6.66 10.46 -0.13
C ASP A 243 5.81 9.54 -1.01
N SER A 244 5.32 8.41 -0.49
CA SER A 244 4.46 7.49 -1.26
C SER A 244 3.03 8.00 -1.44
N GLY A 245 2.64 9.08 -0.75
CA GLY A 245 1.43 9.84 -1.00
C GLY A 245 1.52 10.80 -2.19
N HIS A 246 2.72 11.00 -2.77
CA HIS A 246 2.90 11.82 -3.96
C HIS A 246 2.40 11.07 -5.20
N MET A 247 1.19 11.40 -5.63
CA MET A 247 0.50 10.76 -6.73
C MET A 247 -0.02 11.85 -7.67
N LYS A 248 0.27 11.73 -8.97
CA LYS A 248 -0.22 12.69 -9.97
C LYS A 248 -1.74 12.84 -9.87
N GLN A 249 -2.46 11.71 -9.78
CA GLN A 249 -3.91 11.66 -9.59
C GLN A 249 -4.26 10.44 -8.76
N GLN A 250 -5.11 10.61 -7.75
CA GLN A 250 -5.63 9.50 -6.94
C GLN A 250 -7.13 9.64 -6.67
N ILE A 251 -7.81 8.50 -6.52
CA ILE A 251 -9.17 8.43 -6.01
C ILE A 251 -9.13 8.59 -4.51
N VAL A 252 -9.87 9.57 -4.01
CA VAL A 252 -10.07 9.82 -2.59
C VAL A 252 -11.56 9.84 -2.28
N THR A 253 -11.91 9.21 -1.17
CA THR A 253 -13.24 9.13 -0.55
C THR A 253 -13.05 9.29 0.95
N SER A 254 -14.10 9.68 1.67
CA SER A 254 -14.12 9.71 3.13
C SER A 254 -13.63 8.38 3.74
N ALA A 255 -14.18 7.26 3.27
CA ALA A 255 -13.82 5.93 3.76
C ALA A 255 -12.36 5.55 3.45
N SER A 256 -11.84 5.87 2.25
CA SER A 256 -10.43 5.60 1.94
C SER A 256 -9.48 6.46 2.78
N GLU A 257 -9.87 7.69 3.11
CA GLU A 257 -9.06 8.55 4.00
C GLU A 257 -9.06 8.02 5.43
N GLU A 258 -10.21 7.58 5.93
CA GLU A 258 -10.31 6.95 7.25
C GLU A 258 -9.45 5.68 7.33
N LEU A 259 -9.51 4.82 6.30
CA LEU A 259 -8.70 3.61 6.21
C LEU A 259 -7.21 3.93 6.20
N ARG A 260 -6.78 4.87 5.35
CA ARG A 260 -5.38 5.34 5.30
C ARG A 260 -4.95 5.90 6.66
N GLU A 261 -5.78 6.77 7.25
CA GLU A 261 -5.49 7.38 8.54
C GLU A 261 -5.29 6.32 9.62
N ARG A 262 -6.17 5.32 9.66
CA ARG A 262 -6.08 4.22 10.61
C ARG A 262 -4.84 3.36 10.36
N TYR A 263 -4.54 3.05 9.10
CA TYR A 263 -3.36 2.27 8.71
C TYR A 263 -2.07 2.97 9.16
N GLU A 264 -1.88 4.24 8.80
CA GLU A 264 -0.68 5.01 9.16
C GLU A 264 -0.53 5.13 10.69
N THR A 265 -1.65 5.33 11.41
CA THR A 265 -1.64 5.37 12.88
C THR A 265 -1.21 4.03 13.46
N MET A 266 -1.78 2.93 12.96
CA MET A 266 -1.45 1.57 13.41
C MET A 266 0.03 1.24 13.12
N GLU A 267 0.55 1.63 11.96
CA GLU A 267 1.93 1.35 11.60
C GLU A 267 2.91 2.13 12.48
N LEU A 268 2.68 3.43 12.68
CA LEU A 268 3.51 4.27 13.55
C LEU A 268 3.39 3.90 15.04
N ALA A 269 2.26 3.32 15.48
CA ALA A 269 2.12 2.79 16.84
C ALA A 269 3.13 1.68 17.14
N ARG A 270 3.65 0.98 16.12
CA ARG A 270 4.75 -0.01 16.27
C ARG A 270 6.06 0.63 16.71
N CYS A 271 6.23 1.94 16.48
CA CYS A 271 7.35 2.74 16.94
C CYS A 271 7.03 3.51 18.24
N GLY A 272 5.87 3.28 18.86
CA GLY A 272 5.42 3.98 20.08
C GLY A 272 4.77 5.34 19.82
N ILE A 273 4.42 5.66 18.58
CA ILE A 273 3.82 6.93 18.17
C ILE A 273 2.29 6.81 18.19
N ASN A 274 1.60 7.66 18.94
CA ASN A 274 0.14 7.70 18.93
C ASN A 274 -0.41 8.64 17.83
N ALA A 275 -1.74 8.67 17.63
CA ALA A 275 -2.39 9.47 16.60
C ALA A 275 -2.07 10.98 16.67
N ALA A 276 -2.02 11.55 17.87
CA ALA A 276 -1.69 12.97 18.06
C ALA A 276 -0.22 13.25 17.73
N GLN A 277 0.68 12.37 18.15
CA GLN A 277 2.11 12.45 17.82
C GLN A 277 2.39 12.25 16.34
N ARG A 278 1.61 11.42 15.63
CA ARG A 278 1.72 11.29 14.16
C ARG A 278 1.51 12.64 13.48
N ILE A 279 0.46 13.38 13.86
CA ILE A 279 0.17 14.70 13.28
C ILE A 279 1.35 15.66 13.54
N GLN A 280 1.91 15.64 14.75
CA GLN A 280 3.08 16.45 15.11
C GLN A 280 4.33 16.03 14.32
N LEU A 281 4.55 14.74 14.11
CA LEU A 281 5.66 14.20 13.35
C LEU A 281 5.57 14.62 11.88
N TYR A 282 4.39 14.49 11.27
CA TYR A 282 4.18 14.91 9.87
C TYR A 282 4.40 16.42 9.73
N ALA A 283 3.88 17.22 10.66
CA ALA A 283 4.13 18.66 10.67
C ALA A 283 5.63 19.00 10.81
N ALA A 284 6.35 18.29 11.69
CA ALA A 284 7.77 18.50 11.91
C ALA A 284 8.63 18.12 10.69
N ILE A 285 8.27 17.05 9.99
CA ILE A 285 8.93 16.64 8.73
C ILE A 285 8.67 17.69 7.64
N THR A 286 7.40 18.06 7.43
CA THR A 286 7.03 19.03 6.38
C THR A 286 7.68 20.39 6.61
N ALA A 287 7.81 20.83 7.87
CA ALA A 287 8.46 22.08 8.22
C ALA A 287 9.96 22.11 7.92
N ASP A 288 10.61 20.96 7.75
CA ASP A 288 12.07 20.85 7.57
C ASP A 288 12.43 19.99 6.35
N VAL A 289 11.55 19.96 5.36
CA VAL A 289 11.71 19.18 4.12
C VAL A 289 12.92 19.64 3.30
N ASP A 290 13.20 20.95 3.29
CA ASP A 290 14.38 21.50 2.59
C ASP A 290 15.66 20.93 3.20
N ARG A 291 15.74 20.85 4.53
CA ARG A 291 16.88 20.27 5.23
C ARG A 291 17.03 18.78 4.97
N LEU A 292 15.93 18.05 4.87
CA LEU A 292 15.95 16.63 4.47
C LEU A 292 16.58 16.49 3.07
N ASN A 293 16.17 17.34 2.13
CA ASN A 293 16.69 17.31 0.77
C ASN A 293 18.18 17.70 0.71
N GLU A 294 18.62 18.71 1.47
CA GLU A 294 20.05 19.06 1.63
C GLU A 294 20.88 17.86 2.14
N VAL A 295 20.36 17.12 3.12
CA VAL A 295 21.04 15.94 3.66
C VAL A 295 21.14 14.84 2.60
N ARG A 296 20.06 14.56 1.88
CA ARG A 296 20.03 13.57 0.78
C ARG A 296 21.07 13.92 -0.29
N GLU A 297 21.15 15.18 -0.70
CA GLU A 297 22.10 15.65 -1.72
C GLU A 297 23.56 15.59 -1.25
N SER A 298 23.85 16.04 -0.02
CA SER A 298 25.22 16.12 0.50
C SER A 298 25.92 14.77 0.62
N MET A 299 25.16 13.68 0.84
CA MET A 299 25.72 12.35 1.09
C MET A 299 26.01 11.56 -0.20
N ILE A 300 25.40 11.91 -1.34
CA ILE A 300 25.76 11.27 -2.63
C ILE A 300 27.21 11.56 -2.98
N TRP A 301 27.64 12.81 -2.82
CA TRP A 301 28.96 13.28 -3.23
C TRP A 301 30.10 12.79 -2.34
N GLN A 302 29.79 12.15 -1.21
CA GLN A 302 30.79 11.58 -0.31
C GLN A 302 31.08 10.10 -0.58
N GLU A 303 30.16 9.39 -1.27
CA GLU A 303 30.31 7.97 -1.63
C GLU A 303 30.55 7.76 -3.14
N ALA A 304 30.51 8.82 -3.97
CA ALA A 304 30.83 8.82 -5.40
C ALA A 304 32.30 9.19 -5.65
#